data_AF-A0A1G4JD14-F1
#
_entry.id   AF-A0A1G4JD14-F1
#
_cell.length_a   1.000
_cell.length_b   1.000
_cell.length_c   1.000
_cell.angle_alpha   90.00
_cell.angle_beta   90.00
_cell.angle_gamma   90.00
#
_symmetry.space_group_name_H-M   'P 1'
#
loop_
_entity.id
_entity.type
_entity.pdbx_description
1 polymer ?
#
loop_
_entity_poly.entity_id
_entity_poly.type
_entity_poly.pdbx_seq_one_letter_code
_entity_poly.pdbx_strand_id
1 'polypeptide(L)'
;MNSSGQAEEVDTPMTEHVSVYTPIGHSGVPLPHDYFQDVNYEVPKSATPEVLTLYPNDGQRDMISNLPTEVKMHIAHKLSQYDLISLAAASSLFQRVASQALYSKIVVDANHSYLQSTSTQRNRERATYIKTRYNFNKLIEVISRPSNGLGALIKCFEIIRLPDGMHRSEIQNLMCNSLPAMTNLCKIYCGSDAVSIPPRVLQLMPNKREVEALAVNVDLRQSWESIDTFENIQKLSIFPFVDSQRLASFLSKLLTPCVVENLTTLRVGRDCAAVTSRSSRQSLIVTGYMLNNNLEQPDVVEGDAVIRYNQLDLNFWEFLIPVANSGLKMKSLNSFEISGVSVIPEDSSRMVQGVDLTSIRTLSFLDMQEVQLIPEVDYEVSDFTSLALQHMQASFLGGLAPYLRNLQKLRLDYREPVKDSVHEFLRALKEDAHASLQELDLNIHWDDSKLAMWPNWETLALKYMDSILLHAATLQKLSLVAYHDFRFYSLPKRIPSQALIHLRLCRRLQSLRLHGESLHPMGGELISQMAHLRKLDLVGVASGGAQHMALQVMYAGVLDRWYRVIHVAIALARSNPGLQLIRIDKCLFECLGNGTVGPKTDDEDFDTETRVLMSEKDWV
;
A
#
# COMPACT_ATOMS: atom_id res chain seq x y z
N MET A 1 -35.41 -11.41 61.20
CA MET A 1 -34.41 -12.03 62.09
C MET A 1 -33.40 -12.72 61.18
N ASN A 2 -32.14 -12.35 60.98
CA ASN A 2 -31.21 -11.32 61.47
C ASN A 2 -30.32 -11.01 60.23
N SER A 3 -30.15 -9.78 59.73
CA SER A 3 -29.34 -8.64 60.22
C SER A 3 -27.85 -8.94 60.43
N SER A 4 -27.05 -8.60 59.41
CA SER A 4 -25.66 -8.09 59.47
C SER A 4 -25.31 -7.68 58.02
N GLY A 5 -25.01 -6.44 57.64
CA GLY A 5 -24.45 -5.31 58.37
C GLY A 5 -22.99 -5.14 57.98
N GLN A 6 -22.73 -4.46 56.85
CA GLN A 6 -21.47 -3.90 56.31
C GLN A 6 -21.79 -3.47 54.86
N ALA A 7 -21.30 -2.39 54.28
CA ALA A 7 -20.74 -1.11 54.71
C ALA A 7 -20.75 -0.28 53.42
N GLU A 8 -21.33 0.93 53.43
CA GLU A 8 -21.33 1.81 52.24
C GLU A 8 -19.88 2.23 51.94
N GLU A 9 -19.28 1.67 50.89
CA GLU A 9 -18.07 2.23 50.28
C GLU A 9 -18.51 3.39 49.38
N VAL A 10 -18.31 4.58 49.92
CA VAL A 10 -18.38 5.85 49.20
C VAL A 10 -17.20 5.87 48.21
N ASP A 11 -17.48 5.64 46.94
CA ASP A 11 -16.54 5.91 45.84
C ASP A 11 -16.22 7.41 45.82
N THR A 12 -15.07 7.76 46.39
CA THR A 12 -14.47 9.10 46.29
C THR A 12 -14.05 9.42 44.85
N PRO A 13 -14.17 10.68 44.40
CA PRO A 13 -13.96 11.08 43.01
C PRO A 13 -12.47 11.23 42.70
N MET A 14 -11.87 10.24 42.03
CA MET A 14 -10.56 10.38 41.35
C MET A 14 -10.72 10.37 39.81
N THR A 15 -11.80 10.96 39.30
CA THR A 15 -12.11 11.06 37.86
C THR A 15 -12.04 12.48 37.29
N GLU A 16 -11.63 13.49 38.07
CA GLU A 16 -11.69 14.91 37.64
C GLU A 16 -10.55 15.39 36.72
N HIS A 17 -9.58 14.54 36.34
CA HIS A 17 -8.49 14.95 35.44
C HIS A 17 -8.61 14.43 33.99
N VAL A 18 -9.76 13.87 33.61
CA VAL A 18 -10.04 13.52 32.22
C VAL A 18 -10.75 14.70 31.56
N SER A 19 -10.05 15.43 30.68
CA SER A 19 -10.66 16.43 29.81
C SER A 19 -11.85 15.82 29.07
N VAL A 20 -13.06 16.22 29.47
CA VAL A 20 -14.36 15.75 28.96
C VAL A 20 -14.50 15.99 27.45
N TYR A 21 -13.66 16.85 26.88
CA TYR A 21 -13.72 17.29 25.49
C TYR A 21 -12.62 16.74 24.58
N THR A 22 -11.75 15.83 25.06
CA THR A 22 -10.70 15.26 24.22
C THR A 22 -10.71 13.72 24.23
N PRO A 23 -10.69 13.07 23.06
CA PRO A 23 -10.79 11.62 22.91
C PRO A 23 -9.48 10.90 23.27
N ILE A 24 -8.50 11.60 23.84
CA ILE A 24 -7.13 11.15 24.00
C ILE A 24 -6.88 10.96 25.49
N GLY A 25 -7.34 9.83 26.03
CA GLY A 25 -6.87 9.32 27.33
C GLY A 25 -5.61 8.50 27.10
N HIS A 26 -4.54 8.82 27.83
CA HIS A 26 -3.28 8.05 27.98
C HIS A 26 -2.86 7.19 26.77
N SER A 27 -1.98 7.74 25.92
CA SER A 27 -1.01 6.92 25.19
C SER A 27 0.33 7.07 25.91
N GLY A 28 0.89 5.94 26.35
CA GLY A 28 2.07 5.90 27.22
C GLY A 28 3.24 6.67 26.63
N VAL A 29 3.71 7.67 27.37
CA VAL A 29 5.10 8.12 27.31
C VAL A 29 5.74 7.51 28.57
N PRO A 30 6.84 6.76 28.47
CA PRO A 30 7.62 6.45 29.66
C PRO A 30 8.08 7.79 30.25
N LEU A 31 7.84 7.99 31.54
CA LEU A 31 8.39 9.14 32.27
C LEU A 31 9.86 9.33 31.86
N PRO A 32 10.31 10.56 31.54
CA PRO A 32 11.72 10.81 31.24
C PRO A 32 12.58 10.14 32.31
N HIS A 33 13.51 9.28 31.88
CA HIS A 33 14.40 8.52 32.78
C HIS A 33 15.22 9.44 33.72
N ASP A 34 15.24 10.74 33.43
CA ASP A 34 15.94 11.76 34.19
C ASP A 34 15.29 12.08 35.56
N TYR A 35 14.11 11.52 35.87
CA TYR A 35 13.49 11.66 37.20
C TYR A 35 13.98 10.66 38.25
N PHE A 36 14.74 9.63 37.86
CA PHE A 36 15.06 8.50 38.76
C PHE A 36 16.52 8.42 39.20
N GLN A 37 17.38 9.38 38.84
CA GLN A 37 18.81 9.24 39.15
C GLN A 37 19.27 9.77 40.51
N ASP A 38 18.48 10.56 41.26
CA ASP A 38 18.98 11.14 42.53
C ASP A 38 17.92 11.38 43.63
N VAL A 39 16.80 10.64 43.67
CA VAL A 39 15.75 10.90 44.67
C VAL A 39 15.74 9.85 45.78
N ASN A 40 16.18 10.27 46.96
CA ASN A 40 16.14 9.52 48.22
C ASN A 40 14.70 9.08 48.55
N TYR A 41 14.45 7.77 48.60
CA TYR A 41 13.13 7.14 48.73
C TYR A 41 12.57 7.10 50.18
N GLU A 42 13.01 7.98 51.08
CA GLU A 42 12.61 7.88 52.50
C GLU A 42 11.41 8.75 52.90
N VAL A 43 10.80 9.52 51.99
CA VAL A 43 9.56 10.26 52.30
C VAL A 43 8.60 10.24 51.09
N PRO A 44 7.36 9.73 51.22
CA PRO A 44 6.38 9.81 50.15
C PRO A 44 5.91 11.26 50.02
N LYS A 45 6.46 12.00 49.06
CA LYS A 45 5.84 13.25 48.59
C LYS A 45 4.60 12.87 47.78
N SER A 46 3.43 13.20 48.28
CA SER A 46 2.19 13.04 47.54
C SER A 46 2.29 13.78 46.20
N ALA A 47 1.97 13.09 45.10
CA ALA A 47 1.86 13.66 43.77
C ALA A 47 0.55 14.48 43.62
N THR A 48 0.30 15.37 44.57
CA THR A 48 -0.63 16.48 44.40
C THR A 48 0.17 17.60 43.73
N PRO A 49 -0.23 18.11 42.56
CA PRO A 49 0.41 19.29 42.00
C PRO A 49 0.31 20.40 43.05
N GLU A 50 1.44 20.96 43.45
CA GLU A 50 1.45 22.20 44.21
C GLU A 50 0.58 23.18 43.43
N VAL A 51 -0.51 23.61 44.06
CA VAL A 51 -1.35 24.69 43.57
C VAL A 51 -0.43 25.89 43.46
N LEU A 52 0.07 26.15 42.25
CA LEU A 52 0.68 27.43 41.91
C LEU A 52 -0.42 28.46 42.08
N THR A 53 -0.48 29.05 43.28
CA THR A 53 -1.16 30.31 43.53
C THR A 53 -0.47 31.37 42.69
N LEU A 54 -0.87 31.44 41.41
CA LEU A 54 -0.66 32.59 40.55
C LEU A 54 -1.42 33.74 41.21
N TYR A 55 -0.68 34.56 41.95
CA TYR A 55 -1.17 35.89 42.31
C TYR A 55 -1.62 36.59 41.02
N PRO A 56 -2.86 37.11 40.95
CA PRO A 56 -3.32 37.83 39.77
C PRO A 56 -2.48 39.11 39.67
N ASN A 57 -1.55 39.11 38.74
CA ASN A 57 -0.78 40.30 38.40
C ASN A 57 -1.67 41.16 37.50
N ASP A 58 -2.50 41.99 38.13
CA ASP A 58 -3.63 42.75 37.57
C ASP A 58 -3.21 43.91 36.64
N GLY A 59 -2.09 43.78 35.92
CA GLY A 59 -1.51 44.87 35.13
C GLY A 59 -0.86 44.49 33.80
N GLN A 60 -0.59 43.21 33.53
CA GLN A 60 -0.18 42.79 32.19
C GLN A 60 -1.43 42.45 31.39
N ARG A 61 -1.90 43.42 30.60
CA ARG A 61 -2.86 43.18 29.51
C ARG A 61 -2.45 41.89 28.81
N ASP A 62 -3.31 40.91 28.93
CA ASP A 62 -3.15 39.55 28.45
C ASP A 62 -2.90 39.60 26.92
N MET A 63 -1.62 39.68 26.54
CA MET A 63 -1.20 39.91 25.14
C MET A 63 -1.57 38.71 24.27
N ILE A 64 -1.63 37.53 24.88
CA ILE A 64 -1.96 36.26 24.24
C ILE A 64 -3.45 36.20 23.86
N SER A 65 -4.32 36.78 24.68
CA SER A 65 -5.76 36.80 24.39
C SER A 65 -6.12 37.67 23.19
N ASN A 66 -5.34 38.72 22.93
CA ASN A 66 -5.50 39.65 21.81
C ASN A 66 -4.84 39.21 20.49
N LEU A 67 -4.21 38.03 20.44
CA LEU A 67 -3.62 37.55 19.19
C LEU A 67 -4.69 37.36 18.10
N PRO A 68 -4.43 37.81 16.85
CA PRO A 68 -5.30 37.51 15.71
C PRO A 68 -5.51 36.01 15.52
N THR A 69 -6.67 35.63 14.98
CA THR A 69 -7.04 34.20 14.82
C THR A 69 -6.01 33.47 13.96
N GLU A 70 -5.45 34.13 12.97
CA GLU A 70 -4.41 33.62 12.08
C GLU A 70 -3.13 33.26 12.84
N VAL A 71 -2.74 34.11 13.80
CA VAL A 71 -1.56 33.84 14.65
C VAL A 71 -1.85 32.68 15.60
N LYS A 72 -3.04 32.63 16.19
CA LYS A 72 -3.47 31.49 17.03
C LYS A 72 -3.47 30.18 16.23
N MET A 73 -3.96 30.21 15.00
CA MET A 73 -3.94 29.07 14.06
C MET A 73 -2.52 28.65 13.71
N HIS A 74 -1.61 29.61 13.54
CA HIS A 74 -0.20 29.33 13.26
C HIS A 74 0.50 28.67 14.45
N ILE A 75 0.25 29.18 15.67
CA ILE A 75 0.72 28.55 16.91
C ILE A 75 0.19 27.12 16.99
N ALA A 76 -1.13 26.94 16.84
CA ALA A 76 -1.73 25.63 16.90
C ALA A 76 -1.18 24.69 15.83
N HIS A 77 -0.81 25.14 14.62
CA HIS A 77 -0.18 24.28 13.61
C HIS A 77 1.22 23.78 13.97
N LYS A 78 1.90 24.39 14.94
CA LYS A 78 3.28 24.02 15.35
C LYS A 78 3.34 23.10 16.56
N LEU A 79 2.22 22.92 17.25
CA LEU A 79 2.15 22.17 18.50
C LEU A 79 1.98 20.66 18.26
N SER A 80 2.38 19.80 19.18
CA SER A 80 2.01 18.37 19.09
C SER A 80 0.52 18.16 19.37
N GLN A 81 -0.01 16.95 19.17
CA GLN A 81 -1.39 16.63 19.58
C GLN A 81 -1.58 16.80 21.11
N TYR A 82 -0.55 16.49 21.91
CA TYR A 82 -0.58 16.61 23.37
C TYR A 82 -0.58 18.07 23.83
N ASP A 83 0.24 18.89 23.19
CA ASP A 83 0.31 20.32 23.46
C ASP A 83 -1.02 21.00 23.11
N LEU A 84 -1.69 20.56 22.03
CA LEU A 84 -3.01 21.09 21.69
C LEU A 84 -4.09 20.73 22.69
N ILE A 85 -4.09 19.50 23.23
CA ILE A 85 -5.03 19.11 24.29
C ILE A 85 -4.81 20.00 25.52
N SER A 86 -3.54 20.16 25.91
CA SER A 86 -3.15 20.98 27.06
C SER A 86 -3.52 22.45 26.84
N LEU A 87 -3.29 22.97 25.63
CA LEU A 87 -3.64 24.33 25.25
C LEU A 87 -5.15 24.56 25.22
N ALA A 88 -5.91 23.58 24.71
CA ALA A 88 -7.38 23.63 24.70
C ALA A 88 -7.96 23.61 26.12
N ALA A 89 -7.31 22.89 27.04
CA ALA A 89 -7.70 22.84 28.45
C ALA A 89 -7.30 24.12 29.21
N ALA A 90 -6.13 24.68 28.91
CA ALA A 90 -5.59 25.84 29.61
C ALA A 90 -6.20 27.18 29.17
N SER A 91 -6.70 27.29 27.93
CA SER A 91 -7.23 28.55 27.39
C SER A 91 -8.47 28.35 26.54
N SER A 92 -9.62 28.87 27.01
CA SER A 92 -10.87 28.92 26.24
C SER A 92 -10.72 29.67 24.91
N LEU A 93 -9.80 30.63 24.84
CA LEU A 93 -9.52 31.43 23.65
C LEU A 93 -8.78 30.66 22.56
N PHE A 94 -7.95 29.68 22.95
CA PHE A 94 -7.31 28.77 22.02
C PHE A 94 -8.11 27.50 21.77
N GLN A 95 -9.08 27.18 22.64
CA GLN A 95 -9.88 25.96 22.56
C GLN A 95 -10.45 25.73 21.16
N ARG A 96 -11.06 26.73 20.52
CA ARG A 96 -11.62 26.58 19.16
C ARG A 96 -10.56 26.22 18.12
N VAL A 97 -9.43 26.91 18.16
CA VAL A 97 -8.33 26.75 17.20
C VAL A 97 -7.59 25.43 17.43
N ALA A 98 -7.38 25.06 18.69
CA ALA A 98 -6.81 23.78 19.09
C ALA A 98 -7.73 22.61 18.71
N SER A 99 -9.03 22.71 18.97
CA SER A 99 -10.01 21.71 18.52
C SER A 99 -10.03 21.59 17.00
N GLN A 100 -10.03 22.69 16.26
CA GLN A 100 -9.97 22.63 14.79
C GLN A 100 -8.72 21.89 14.31
N ALA A 101 -7.56 22.17 14.89
CA ALA A 101 -6.30 21.52 14.53
C ALA A 101 -6.19 20.06 15.03
N LEU A 102 -6.92 19.67 16.08
CA LEU A 102 -7.02 18.29 16.55
C LEU A 102 -7.95 17.45 15.65
N TYR A 103 -9.06 18.02 15.20
CA TYR A 103 -10.08 17.25 14.46
C TYR A 103 -9.94 17.34 12.94
N SER A 104 -9.19 18.29 12.38
CA SER A 104 -9.11 18.48 10.93
C SER A 104 -8.64 17.26 10.15
N LYS A 105 -7.68 16.50 10.69
CA LYS A 105 -7.14 15.28 10.10
C LYS A 105 -7.00 14.22 11.18
N ILE A 106 -7.81 13.18 11.08
CA ILE A 106 -7.79 12.03 11.99
C ILE A 106 -7.17 10.84 11.25
N VAL A 107 -6.19 10.20 11.88
CA VAL A 107 -5.55 8.97 11.37
C VAL A 107 -5.69 7.89 12.43
N VAL A 108 -6.30 6.76 12.07
CA VAL A 108 -6.41 5.58 12.91
C VAL A 108 -5.31 4.61 12.50
N ASP A 109 -4.32 4.47 13.36
CA ASP A 109 -3.18 3.58 13.15
C ASP A 109 -2.69 3.05 14.51
N ALA A 110 -2.94 1.78 14.74
CA ALA A 110 -2.53 1.07 15.97
C ALA A 110 -1.01 1.06 16.18
N ASN A 111 -0.24 1.10 15.09
CA ASN A 111 1.21 0.91 15.13
C ASN A 111 1.99 2.23 15.11
N HIS A 112 1.31 3.36 14.92
CA HIS A 112 1.96 4.67 14.91
C HIS A 112 2.82 4.88 16.15
N SER A 113 4.05 5.40 16.02
CA SER A 113 4.87 5.87 17.14
C SER A 113 5.33 7.32 16.95
N TYR A 114 5.26 8.12 18.02
CA TYR A 114 5.72 9.52 17.97
C TYR A 114 7.24 9.61 17.82
N LEU A 115 7.98 8.59 18.29
CA LEU A 115 9.43 8.49 18.16
C LEU A 115 9.89 8.20 16.73
N GLN A 116 9.03 7.64 15.89
CA GLN A 116 9.32 7.34 14.48
C GLN A 116 9.15 8.58 13.58
N SER A 117 8.50 9.64 14.08
CA SER A 117 8.13 10.82 13.28
C SER A 117 9.29 11.75 12.91
N THR A 118 10.49 11.56 13.47
CA THR A 118 11.63 12.48 13.27
C THR A 118 12.37 12.29 11.94
N SER A 119 12.33 11.10 11.33
CA SER A 119 12.96 10.84 10.01
C SER A 119 12.01 11.09 8.82
N THR A 120 10.70 10.97 9.03
CA THR A 120 9.65 11.10 8.01
C THR A 120 9.01 12.49 7.93
N GLN A 121 9.45 13.42 8.78
CA GLN A 121 8.97 14.82 8.90
C GLN A 121 9.21 15.73 7.66
N ARG A 122 9.37 15.16 6.46
CA ARG A 122 9.39 15.93 5.21
C ARG A 122 8.00 16.27 4.65
N ASN A 123 6.93 15.65 5.13
CA ASN A 123 5.55 16.07 4.80
C ASN A 123 4.90 16.80 5.98
N ARG A 124 4.58 18.08 5.75
CA ARG A 124 4.23 19.12 6.73
C ARG A 124 2.78 19.09 7.23
N GLU A 125 2.05 17.99 7.06
CA GLU A 125 0.63 17.95 7.42
C GLU A 125 0.42 17.38 8.82
N ARG A 126 -0.15 18.21 9.70
CA ARG A 126 -0.53 17.85 11.06
C ARG A 126 -1.68 16.83 11.02
N ALA A 127 -1.55 15.75 11.79
CA ALA A 127 -2.59 14.76 11.99
C ALA A 127 -2.75 14.41 13.48
N THR A 128 -3.94 13.99 13.87
CA THR A 128 -4.21 13.40 15.18
C THR A 128 -4.32 11.89 15.04
N TYR A 129 -3.49 11.17 15.78
CA TYR A 129 -3.39 9.73 15.66
C TYR A 129 -4.18 9.01 16.76
N ILE A 130 -4.99 8.03 16.35
CA ILE A 130 -5.80 7.20 17.22
C ILE A 130 -5.27 5.76 17.16
N LYS A 131 -4.73 5.29 18.28
CA LYS A 131 -4.07 3.97 18.37
C LYS A 131 -4.91 2.89 19.05
N THR A 132 -5.71 3.30 20.03
CA THR A 132 -6.39 2.37 20.92
C THR A 132 -7.88 2.30 20.61
N ARG A 133 -8.48 1.13 20.85
CA ARG A 133 -9.93 0.92 20.72
C ARG A 133 -10.72 1.90 21.57
N TYR A 134 -10.24 2.19 22.79
CA TYR A 134 -10.88 3.16 23.69
C TYR A 134 -10.95 4.56 23.07
N ASN A 135 -9.82 5.08 22.56
CA ASN A 135 -9.77 6.42 21.97
C ASN A 135 -10.59 6.48 20.67
N PHE A 136 -10.61 5.40 19.88
CA PHE A 136 -11.46 5.31 18.69
C PHE A 136 -12.95 5.34 19.06
N ASN A 137 -13.40 4.50 19.98
CA ASN A 137 -14.80 4.47 20.40
C ASN A 137 -15.24 5.82 21.00
N LYS A 138 -14.39 6.44 21.83
CA LYS A 138 -14.64 7.77 22.40
C LYS A 138 -14.71 8.85 21.32
N LEU A 139 -13.83 8.81 20.31
CA LEU A 139 -13.86 9.72 19.18
C LEU A 139 -15.20 9.61 18.44
N ILE A 140 -15.61 8.40 18.08
CA ILE A 140 -16.86 8.15 17.36
C ILE A 140 -18.05 8.63 18.17
N GLU A 141 -18.10 8.31 19.47
CA GLU A 141 -19.16 8.76 20.37
C GLU A 141 -19.26 10.30 20.40
N VAL A 142 -18.11 10.99 20.49
CA VAL A 142 -18.07 12.46 20.53
C VAL A 142 -18.51 13.08 19.20
N ILE A 143 -18.17 12.46 18.07
CA ILE A 143 -18.57 12.91 16.72
C ILE A 143 -20.06 12.71 16.50
N SER A 144 -20.60 11.57 16.92
CA SER A 144 -22.01 11.21 16.72
C SER A 144 -22.97 12.03 17.60
N ARG A 145 -22.48 12.75 18.62
CA ARG A 145 -23.29 13.64 19.46
C ARG A 145 -23.60 14.95 18.71
N PRO A 146 -24.86 15.21 18.30
CA PRO A 146 -25.21 16.36 17.48
C PRO A 146 -24.96 17.71 18.18
N SER A 147 -24.94 17.75 19.52
CA SER A 147 -24.71 18.96 20.31
C SER A 147 -23.30 19.54 20.21
N ASN A 148 -22.31 18.74 19.81
CA ASN A 148 -20.90 19.12 19.93
C ASN A 148 -20.34 19.77 18.65
N GLY A 149 -20.94 19.52 17.48
CA GLY A 149 -20.47 20.06 16.19
C GLY A 149 -19.05 19.65 15.78
N LEU A 150 -18.37 18.78 16.54
CA LEU A 150 -16.97 18.39 16.32
C LEU A 150 -16.79 17.56 15.05
N GLY A 151 -17.81 16.78 14.65
CA GLY A 151 -17.80 16.06 13.38
C GLY A 151 -17.55 16.98 12.18
N ALA A 152 -18.16 18.17 12.18
CA ALA A 152 -17.99 19.16 11.11
C ALA A 152 -16.55 19.72 11.02
N LEU A 153 -15.70 19.51 12.03
CA LEU A 153 -14.29 19.93 11.95
C LEU A 153 -13.44 18.95 11.14
N ILE A 154 -13.91 17.71 10.95
CA ILE A 154 -13.16 16.65 10.28
C ILE A 154 -13.20 16.88 8.78
N LYS A 155 -12.01 17.08 8.20
CA LYS A 155 -11.80 17.22 6.75
C LYS A 155 -11.17 15.98 6.14
N CYS A 156 -10.27 15.32 6.87
CA CYS A 156 -9.64 14.07 6.46
C CYS A 156 -9.84 13.00 7.53
N PHE A 157 -10.29 11.82 7.11
CA PHE A 157 -10.46 10.65 7.96
C PHE A 157 -9.78 9.44 7.33
N GLU A 158 -8.72 8.95 7.98
CA GLU A 158 -7.87 7.87 7.47
C GLU A 158 -7.89 6.71 8.48
N ILE A 159 -8.15 5.48 8.00
CA ILE A 159 -8.00 4.25 8.77
C ILE A 159 -6.92 3.41 8.10
N ILE A 160 -5.71 3.42 8.63
CA ILE A 160 -4.58 2.66 8.09
C ILE A 160 -4.57 1.26 8.71
N ARG A 161 -4.54 1.19 10.03
CA ARG A 161 -4.56 -0.07 10.81
C ARG A 161 -5.50 0.09 11.98
N LEU A 162 -6.38 -0.89 12.16
CA LEU A 162 -7.34 -0.89 13.26
C LEU A 162 -6.66 -1.20 14.59
N PRO A 163 -7.16 -0.62 15.70
CA PRO A 163 -6.75 -1.04 17.03
C PRO A 163 -7.02 -2.53 17.28
N ASP A 164 -6.13 -3.17 18.05
CA ASP A 164 -6.25 -4.58 18.40
C ASP A 164 -7.61 -4.90 19.03
N GLY A 165 -8.19 -6.05 18.61
CA GLY A 165 -9.43 -6.58 19.17
C GLY A 165 -10.71 -5.85 18.72
N MET A 166 -10.66 -4.96 17.72
CA MET A 166 -11.86 -4.42 17.08
C MET A 166 -12.39 -5.36 15.98
N HIS A 167 -13.70 -5.62 16.01
CA HIS A 167 -14.35 -6.40 14.96
C HIS A 167 -14.79 -5.50 13.79
N ARG A 168 -14.75 -6.03 12.56
CA ARG A 168 -15.18 -5.30 11.35
C ARG A 168 -16.62 -4.78 11.44
N SER A 169 -17.53 -5.57 12.01
CA SER A 169 -18.94 -5.19 12.19
C SER A 169 -19.13 -4.03 13.18
N GLU A 170 -18.33 -4.00 14.26
CA GLU A 170 -18.32 -2.90 15.23
C GLU A 170 -17.93 -1.59 14.52
N ILE A 171 -16.87 -1.63 13.71
CA ILE A 171 -16.39 -0.44 13.00
C ILE A 171 -17.39 0.03 11.95
N GLN A 172 -18.00 -0.89 11.21
CA GLN A 172 -19.06 -0.52 10.25
C GLN A 172 -20.22 0.18 10.95
N ASN A 173 -20.67 -0.32 12.09
CA ASN A 173 -21.75 0.31 12.87
C ASN A 173 -21.32 1.70 13.37
N LEU A 174 -20.08 1.83 13.86
CA LEU A 174 -19.51 3.09 14.30
C LEU A 174 -19.42 4.11 13.15
N MET A 175 -18.94 3.70 11.97
CA MET A 175 -18.86 4.55 10.78
C MET A 175 -20.25 4.99 10.30
N CYS A 176 -21.24 4.10 10.27
CA CYS A 176 -22.63 4.46 9.94
C CYS A 176 -23.17 5.58 10.85
N ASN A 177 -22.79 5.58 12.12
CA ASN A 177 -23.26 6.55 13.11
C ASN A 177 -22.48 7.87 13.09
N SER A 178 -21.21 7.87 12.67
CA SER A 178 -20.37 9.07 12.72
C SER A 178 -20.24 9.81 11.39
N LEU A 179 -20.22 9.10 10.26
CA LEU A 179 -20.01 9.71 8.94
C LEU A 179 -21.00 10.83 8.63
N PRO A 180 -22.32 10.70 8.91
CA PRO A 180 -23.27 11.78 8.65
C PRO A 180 -22.94 13.10 9.38
N ALA A 181 -22.24 13.04 10.51
CA ALA A 181 -21.83 14.22 11.28
C ALA A 181 -20.56 14.90 10.72
N MET A 182 -19.81 14.24 9.83
CA MET A 182 -18.56 14.74 9.25
C MET A 182 -18.81 15.63 8.04
N THR A 183 -19.57 16.71 8.20
CA THR A 183 -20.08 17.50 7.05
C THR A 183 -18.99 18.13 6.18
N ASN A 184 -17.78 18.40 6.69
CA ASN A 184 -16.70 19.01 5.91
C ASN A 184 -15.66 17.99 5.40
N LEU A 185 -16.02 16.70 5.38
CA LEU A 185 -15.15 15.63 4.92
C LEU A 185 -14.86 15.75 3.42
N CYS A 186 -13.59 15.96 3.08
CA CYS A 186 -13.12 16.03 1.69
C CYS A 186 -12.23 14.85 1.29
N LYS A 187 -11.63 14.16 2.27
CA LYS A 187 -10.76 13.00 2.04
C LYS A 187 -11.13 11.85 2.97
N ILE A 188 -11.31 10.67 2.40
CA ILE A 188 -11.50 9.43 3.15
C ILE A 188 -10.54 8.36 2.64
N TYR A 189 -9.81 7.75 3.57
CA TYR A 189 -8.93 6.62 3.30
C TYR A 189 -9.26 5.47 4.26
N CYS A 190 -9.49 4.29 3.73
CA CYS A 190 -9.63 3.06 4.50
C CYS A 190 -8.73 2.00 3.87
N GLY A 191 -7.65 1.67 4.58
CA GLY A 191 -6.64 0.73 4.17
C GLY A 191 -7.23 -0.65 3.87
N SER A 192 -6.58 -1.35 2.94
CA SER A 192 -7.01 -2.67 2.45
C SER A 192 -7.24 -3.67 3.58
N ASP A 193 -6.34 -3.64 4.57
CA ASP A 193 -6.28 -4.61 5.66
C ASP A 193 -7.16 -4.20 6.84
N ALA A 194 -7.62 -2.95 6.86
CA ALA A 194 -8.44 -2.39 7.93
C ALA A 194 -9.91 -2.83 7.80
N VAL A 195 -10.65 -2.27 6.83
CA VAL A 195 -12.11 -2.43 6.77
C VAL A 195 -12.62 -2.42 5.33
N SER A 196 -13.33 -3.48 4.94
CA SER A 196 -14.19 -3.46 3.75
C SER A 196 -15.52 -2.76 4.08
N ILE A 197 -15.79 -1.67 3.39
CA ILE A 197 -16.93 -0.80 3.58
C ILE A 197 -18.03 -1.19 2.59
N PRO A 198 -19.24 -1.51 3.04
CA PRO A 198 -20.34 -1.77 2.11
C PRO A 198 -20.79 -0.47 1.43
N PRO A 199 -21.27 -0.51 0.17
CA PRO A 199 -21.71 0.68 -0.56
C PRO A 199 -22.71 1.58 0.17
N ARG A 200 -23.57 1.00 1.02
CA ARG A 200 -24.52 1.75 1.88
C ARG A 200 -23.84 2.79 2.79
N VAL A 201 -22.60 2.54 3.22
CA VAL A 201 -21.86 3.48 4.07
C VAL A 201 -21.38 4.68 3.26
N LEU A 202 -21.05 4.50 1.98
CA LEU A 202 -20.73 5.61 1.07
C LEU A 202 -21.95 6.49 0.81
N GLN A 203 -23.17 5.92 0.82
CA GLN A 203 -24.41 6.70 0.72
C GLN A 203 -24.59 7.64 1.92
N LEU A 204 -24.12 7.24 3.11
CA LEU A 204 -24.21 8.04 4.34
C LEU A 204 -23.19 9.19 4.38
N MET A 205 -22.24 9.25 3.43
CA MET A 205 -21.28 10.35 3.39
C MET A 205 -22.00 11.68 3.10
N PRO A 206 -21.80 12.70 3.96
CA PRO A 206 -22.29 14.04 3.70
C PRO A 206 -21.45 14.71 2.60
N ASN A 207 -22.00 15.75 1.97
CA ASN A 207 -21.28 16.63 1.04
C ASN A 207 -20.41 15.91 -0.02
N LYS A 208 -20.95 14.85 -0.63
CA LYS A 208 -20.27 14.03 -1.67
C LYS A 208 -19.67 14.85 -2.82
N ARG A 209 -20.21 16.05 -3.08
CA ARG A 209 -19.68 17.00 -4.07
C ARG A 209 -18.32 17.59 -3.66
N GLU A 210 -18.04 17.76 -2.38
CA GLU A 210 -16.78 18.33 -1.88
C GLU A 210 -15.67 17.27 -1.69
N VAL A 211 -15.99 16.00 -1.92
CA VAL A 211 -15.03 14.90 -1.75
C VAL A 211 -14.08 14.85 -2.95
N GLU A 212 -12.80 15.07 -2.66
CA GLU A 212 -11.71 15.09 -3.64
C GLU A 212 -10.98 13.75 -3.71
N ALA A 213 -10.86 13.03 -2.58
CA ALA A 213 -10.17 11.76 -2.52
C ALA A 213 -11.02 10.70 -1.80
N LEU A 214 -11.26 9.60 -2.51
CA LEU A 214 -12.04 8.46 -2.05
C LEU A 214 -11.21 7.19 -2.23
N ALA A 215 -10.55 6.76 -1.16
CA ALA A 215 -9.76 5.53 -1.15
C ALA A 215 -10.38 4.53 -0.20
N VAL A 216 -11.22 3.64 -0.72
CA VAL A 216 -12.01 2.73 0.10
C VAL A 216 -11.94 1.31 -0.41
N ASN A 217 -11.90 0.38 0.54
CA ASN A 217 -12.18 -1.01 0.26
C ASN A 217 -13.70 -1.17 0.19
N VAL A 218 -14.26 -1.52 -0.97
CA VAL A 218 -15.71 -1.61 -1.15
C VAL A 218 -16.15 -3.06 -1.20
N ASP A 219 -16.96 -3.48 -0.24
CA ASP A 219 -17.55 -4.83 -0.25
C ASP A 219 -18.73 -4.91 -1.23
N LEU A 220 -18.42 -5.16 -2.51
CA LEU A 220 -19.42 -5.32 -3.57
C LEU A 220 -20.22 -6.63 -3.49
N ARG A 221 -20.06 -7.46 -2.43
CA ARG A 221 -20.93 -8.64 -2.24
C ARG A 221 -22.35 -8.22 -1.84
N GLN A 222 -22.48 -7.10 -1.15
CA GLN A 222 -23.76 -6.56 -0.70
C GLN A 222 -24.45 -5.80 -1.83
N SER A 223 -25.78 -5.90 -1.92
CA SER A 223 -26.57 -5.15 -2.89
C SER A 223 -26.53 -3.65 -2.60
N TRP A 224 -26.66 -2.84 -3.66
CA TRP A 224 -26.82 -1.39 -3.56
C TRP A 224 -27.91 -0.93 -4.53
N GLU A 225 -28.75 0.02 -4.09
CA GLU A 225 -29.87 0.51 -4.90
C GLU A 225 -29.47 1.74 -5.72
N SER A 226 -28.82 2.73 -5.09
CA SER A 226 -28.29 3.91 -5.78
C SER A 226 -27.20 4.59 -4.93
N ILE A 227 -26.16 5.11 -5.57
CA ILE A 227 -25.15 5.94 -4.90
C ILE A 227 -25.21 7.30 -5.56
N ASP A 228 -25.41 8.34 -4.75
CA ASP A 228 -25.35 9.71 -5.25
C ASP A 228 -23.97 10.01 -5.85
N THR A 229 -23.95 10.89 -6.83
CA THR A 229 -22.73 11.20 -7.57
C THR A 229 -21.73 11.98 -6.72
N PHE A 230 -20.48 11.55 -6.79
CA PHE A 230 -19.33 12.33 -6.33
C PHE A 230 -18.78 13.06 -7.55
N GLU A 231 -18.78 14.40 -7.53
CA GLU A 231 -18.48 15.20 -8.74
C GLU A 231 -16.98 15.57 -8.85
N ASN A 232 -16.28 15.66 -7.72
CA ASN A 232 -14.93 16.20 -7.64
C ASN A 232 -13.84 15.16 -7.31
N ILE A 233 -14.12 13.86 -7.50
CA ILE A 233 -13.13 12.81 -7.22
C ILE A 233 -11.92 12.97 -8.14
N GLN A 234 -10.77 13.23 -7.53
CA GLN A 234 -9.44 13.24 -8.16
C GLN A 234 -8.68 11.95 -7.90
N LYS A 235 -8.97 11.24 -6.81
CA LYS A 235 -8.30 9.99 -6.44
C LYS A 235 -9.32 8.94 -6.04
N LEU A 236 -9.31 7.79 -6.73
CA LEU A 236 -10.23 6.68 -6.48
C LEU A 236 -9.46 5.39 -6.24
N SER A 237 -9.67 4.77 -5.07
CA SER A 237 -9.22 3.40 -4.79
C SER A 237 -10.42 2.50 -4.52
N ILE A 238 -10.47 1.34 -5.18
CA ILE A 238 -11.41 0.25 -4.91
C ILE A 238 -10.60 -1.03 -4.74
N PHE A 239 -10.42 -1.47 -3.49
CA PHE A 239 -9.66 -2.70 -3.22
C PHE A 239 -10.06 -3.36 -1.89
N PRO A 240 -10.48 -4.64 -1.89
CA PRO A 240 -10.83 -5.47 -3.03
C PRO A 240 -12.18 -5.21 -3.71
N PHE A 241 -12.34 -5.65 -4.97
CA PHE A 241 -13.63 -5.94 -5.61
C PHE A 241 -13.86 -7.45 -5.79
N VAL A 242 -15.10 -7.85 -6.12
CA VAL A 242 -15.53 -9.27 -6.16
C VAL A 242 -15.60 -9.82 -7.59
N ASP A 243 -16.35 -9.15 -8.45
CA ASP A 243 -16.65 -9.53 -9.83
C ASP A 243 -16.65 -8.27 -10.71
N SER A 244 -16.22 -8.40 -11.96
CA SER A 244 -16.11 -7.27 -12.89
C SER A 244 -17.46 -6.68 -13.29
N GLN A 245 -18.54 -7.48 -13.38
CA GLN A 245 -19.85 -6.95 -13.74
C GLN A 245 -20.36 -5.97 -12.67
N ARG A 246 -20.21 -6.34 -11.40
CA ARG A 246 -20.52 -5.51 -10.23
C ARG A 246 -19.61 -4.29 -10.16
N LEU A 247 -18.31 -4.47 -10.41
CA LEU A 247 -17.36 -3.36 -10.49
C LEU A 247 -17.76 -2.37 -11.57
N ALA A 248 -18.08 -2.83 -12.78
CA ALA A 248 -18.51 -1.99 -13.90
C ALA A 248 -19.82 -1.27 -13.59
N SER A 249 -20.79 -1.96 -12.99
CA SER A 249 -22.05 -1.37 -12.55
C SER A 249 -21.82 -0.27 -11.50
N PHE A 250 -20.93 -0.51 -10.53
CA PHE A 250 -20.57 0.45 -9.49
C PHE A 250 -19.83 1.67 -10.06
N LEU A 251 -18.77 1.43 -10.84
CA LEU A 251 -17.96 2.48 -11.46
C LEU A 251 -18.75 3.30 -12.48
N SER A 252 -19.72 2.72 -13.19
CA SER A 252 -20.59 3.48 -14.11
C SER A 252 -21.37 4.60 -13.42
N LYS A 253 -21.58 4.51 -12.09
CA LYS A 253 -22.23 5.54 -11.28
C LYS A 253 -21.25 6.58 -10.76
N LEU A 254 -20.00 6.20 -10.50
CA LEU A 254 -18.97 7.10 -9.98
C LEU A 254 -18.25 7.86 -11.08
N LEU A 255 -17.97 7.22 -12.22
CA LEU A 255 -17.25 7.77 -13.37
C LEU A 255 -18.17 8.67 -14.21
N THR A 256 -18.70 9.71 -13.58
CA THR A 256 -19.39 10.82 -14.26
C THR A 256 -18.40 11.61 -15.12
N PRO A 257 -18.85 12.40 -16.11
CA PRO A 257 -17.95 13.18 -16.96
C PRO A 257 -16.94 14.04 -16.18
N CYS A 258 -17.38 14.72 -15.12
CA CYS A 258 -16.52 15.52 -14.26
C CYS A 258 -15.43 14.69 -13.59
N VAL A 259 -15.78 13.51 -13.06
CA VAL A 259 -14.81 12.60 -12.45
C VAL A 259 -13.82 12.08 -13.49
N VAL A 260 -14.29 11.65 -14.67
CA VAL A 260 -13.43 11.16 -15.75
C VAL A 260 -12.38 12.21 -16.13
N GLU A 261 -12.75 13.49 -16.19
CA GLU A 261 -11.82 14.58 -16.50
C GLU A 261 -10.86 14.90 -15.36
N ASN A 262 -11.31 14.82 -14.10
CA ASN A 262 -10.54 15.22 -12.93
C ASN A 262 -9.69 14.10 -12.31
N LEU A 263 -9.97 12.84 -12.64
CA LEU A 263 -9.32 11.69 -12.01
C LEU A 263 -7.83 11.66 -12.34
N THR A 264 -7.01 11.85 -11.32
CA THR A 264 -5.54 11.83 -11.39
C THR A 264 -4.96 10.48 -10.99
N THR A 265 -5.67 9.75 -10.13
CA THR A 265 -5.20 8.52 -9.49
C THR A 265 -6.31 7.49 -9.47
N LEU A 266 -6.08 6.31 -10.06
CA LEU A 266 -7.03 5.20 -10.04
C LEU A 266 -6.33 3.93 -9.57
N ARG A 267 -6.87 3.30 -8.54
CA ARG A 267 -6.44 2.00 -8.03
C ARG A 267 -7.62 1.07 -7.97
N VAL A 268 -7.52 -0.07 -8.63
CA VAL A 268 -8.56 -1.10 -8.60
C VAL A 268 -7.91 -2.45 -8.40
N GLY A 269 -8.38 -3.26 -7.46
CA GLY A 269 -7.89 -4.63 -7.43
C GLY A 269 -8.77 -5.57 -6.67
N ARG A 270 -8.54 -6.86 -6.90
CA ARG A 270 -9.30 -7.98 -6.35
C ARG A 270 -8.62 -8.53 -5.09
N ASP A 271 -9.41 -9.03 -4.14
CA ASP A 271 -8.84 -9.69 -2.95
C ASP A 271 -8.26 -11.03 -3.37
N CYS A 272 -6.97 -11.23 -3.16
CA CYS A 272 -6.35 -12.53 -3.33
C CYS A 272 -6.37 -13.34 -2.01
N ALA A 273 -6.59 -12.70 -0.85
CA ALA A 273 -6.43 -13.34 0.47
C ALA A 273 -7.61 -14.25 0.87
N ALA A 274 -8.81 -14.01 0.35
CA ALA A 274 -9.95 -14.91 0.55
C ALA A 274 -9.88 -16.19 -0.30
N VAL A 275 -8.89 -16.28 -1.20
CA VAL A 275 -8.69 -17.44 -2.05
C VAL A 275 -7.33 -18.06 -1.72
N THR A 276 -7.29 -18.76 -0.59
CA THR A 276 -6.35 -19.87 -0.34
C THR A 276 -6.37 -20.95 -1.44
N SER A 277 -7.16 -20.77 -2.51
CA SER A 277 -7.26 -21.60 -3.71
C SER A 277 -7.06 -20.87 -5.06
N ARG A 278 -6.52 -19.63 -5.13
CA ARG A 278 -5.99 -19.12 -6.43
C ARG A 278 -4.60 -19.68 -6.63
N SER A 279 -4.62 -20.92 -7.03
CA SER A 279 -3.48 -21.60 -7.58
C SER A 279 -3.02 -20.96 -8.89
N SER A 280 -1.75 -21.13 -9.18
CA SER A 280 -1.21 -21.28 -10.54
C SER A 280 -1.90 -22.36 -11.43
N ARG A 281 -3.12 -22.84 -11.10
CA ARG A 281 -3.90 -23.88 -11.81
C ARG A 281 -4.82 -23.33 -12.91
N GLN A 282 -4.84 -22.03 -13.21
CA GLN A 282 -5.69 -21.54 -14.32
C GLN A 282 -4.93 -21.67 -15.63
N SER A 283 -5.45 -22.48 -16.55
CA SER A 283 -4.95 -22.50 -17.92
C SER A 283 -5.14 -21.10 -18.50
N LEU A 284 -4.03 -20.46 -18.83
CA LEU A 284 -3.98 -19.16 -19.51
C LEU A 284 -4.27 -19.28 -21.01
N ILE A 285 -4.55 -20.50 -21.49
CA ILE A 285 -5.00 -20.79 -22.85
C ILE A 285 -6.40 -21.39 -22.76
N VAL A 286 -7.34 -20.79 -23.49
CA VAL A 286 -8.72 -21.27 -23.59
C VAL A 286 -9.04 -21.50 -25.05
N THR A 287 -9.32 -22.74 -25.42
CA THR A 287 -9.60 -23.12 -26.81
C THR A 287 -11.11 -23.09 -27.13
N GLY A 288 -11.44 -22.99 -28.42
CA GLY A 288 -12.81 -23.06 -28.92
C GLY A 288 -13.52 -24.34 -28.46
N TYR A 289 -12.81 -25.47 -28.43
CA TYR A 289 -13.34 -26.73 -27.88
C TYR A 289 -13.79 -26.62 -26.42
N MET A 290 -12.96 -26.02 -25.56
CA MET A 290 -13.25 -25.86 -24.13
C MET A 290 -14.51 -25.00 -23.93
N LEU A 291 -14.64 -23.93 -24.72
CA LEU A 291 -15.81 -23.04 -24.71
C LEU A 291 -17.06 -23.76 -25.23
N ASN A 292 -16.98 -24.43 -26.38
CA ASN A 292 -18.11 -25.05 -27.06
C ASN A 292 -18.69 -26.25 -26.31
N ASN A 293 -17.85 -26.95 -25.54
CA ASN A 293 -18.23 -28.17 -24.82
C ASN A 293 -18.40 -27.94 -23.31
N ASN A 294 -18.29 -26.70 -22.84
CA ASN A 294 -18.31 -26.36 -21.40
C ASN A 294 -17.38 -27.26 -20.57
N LEU A 295 -16.22 -27.61 -21.11
CA LEU A 295 -15.29 -28.51 -20.42
C LEU A 295 -14.65 -27.80 -19.24
N GLU A 296 -14.43 -28.55 -18.17
CA GLU A 296 -13.57 -28.11 -17.07
C GLU A 296 -12.17 -27.86 -17.63
N GLN A 297 -11.50 -26.80 -17.14
CA GLN A 297 -10.08 -26.64 -17.45
C GLN A 297 -9.35 -27.92 -17.00
N PRO A 298 -8.35 -28.40 -17.76
CA PRO A 298 -7.69 -29.69 -17.52
C PRO A 298 -7.04 -29.86 -16.13
N ASP A 299 -7.03 -28.82 -15.30
CA ASP A 299 -6.38 -28.74 -13.99
C ASP A 299 -7.37 -28.68 -12.78
N VAL A 300 -8.68 -28.92 -12.98
CA VAL A 300 -9.66 -29.02 -11.88
C VAL A 300 -9.58 -30.41 -11.22
N VAL A 301 -9.12 -30.47 -9.97
CA VAL A 301 -9.25 -31.68 -9.13
C VAL A 301 -10.62 -31.69 -8.48
N GLU A 302 -11.30 -32.84 -8.53
CA GLU A 302 -12.54 -33.17 -7.80
C GLU A 302 -12.43 -32.77 -6.31
N GLY A 303 -12.97 -31.61 -5.93
CA GLY A 303 -12.94 -31.18 -4.54
C GLY A 303 -13.68 -29.88 -4.24
N ASP A 304 -13.68 -28.91 -5.16
CA ASP A 304 -14.41 -27.65 -5.00
C ASP A 304 -15.71 -27.67 -5.80
N ALA A 305 -16.77 -28.25 -5.24
CA ALA A 305 -18.12 -28.30 -5.82
C ALA A 305 -18.76 -26.91 -6.09
N VAL A 306 -18.06 -25.81 -5.77
CA VAL A 306 -18.50 -24.42 -5.93
C VAL A 306 -17.90 -23.74 -7.18
N ILE A 307 -16.85 -24.29 -7.80
CA ILE A 307 -16.27 -23.71 -9.04
C ILE A 307 -16.86 -24.45 -10.25
N ARG A 308 -18.13 -24.16 -10.55
CA ARG A 308 -18.75 -24.58 -11.81
C ARG A 308 -18.29 -23.68 -12.96
N TYR A 309 -17.60 -24.28 -13.94
CA TYR A 309 -17.36 -23.86 -15.33
C TYR A 309 -16.64 -22.53 -15.57
N ASN A 310 -15.53 -22.51 -16.34
CA ASN A 310 -15.07 -21.46 -17.28
C ASN A 310 -15.27 -19.95 -16.99
N GLN A 311 -15.61 -19.54 -15.77
CA GLN A 311 -15.85 -18.14 -15.39
C GLN A 311 -14.50 -17.49 -15.06
N LEU A 312 -13.61 -17.49 -16.05
CA LEU A 312 -12.58 -16.46 -16.10
C LEU A 312 -13.31 -15.14 -16.22
N ASP A 313 -13.14 -14.31 -15.22
CA ASP A 313 -13.71 -12.98 -15.22
C ASP A 313 -12.85 -12.07 -16.11
N LEU A 314 -13.13 -12.13 -17.42
CA LEU A 314 -12.42 -11.42 -18.49
C LEU A 314 -13.02 -10.04 -18.79
N ASN A 315 -14.09 -9.68 -18.09
CA ASN A 315 -14.84 -8.45 -18.34
C ASN A 315 -14.37 -7.28 -17.47
N PHE A 316 -13.14 -7.36 -16.94
CA PHE A 316 -12.60 -6.35 -16.03
C PHE A 316 -12.68 -4.94 -16.61
N TRP A 317 -12.37 -4.77 -17.90
CA TRP A 317 -12.33 -3.45 -18.54
C TRP A 317 -13.68 -2.92 -19.01
N GLU A 318 -14.79 -3.63 -18.78
CA GLU A 318 -16.12 -3.19 -19.19
C GLU A 318 -16.53 -1.85 -18.53
N PHE A 319 -15.97 -1.51 -17.37
CA PHE A 319 -16.23 -0.23 -16.72
C PHE A 319 -15.77 0.99 -17.55
N LEU A 320 -14.88 0.80 -18.54
CA LEU A 320 -14.45 1.85 -19.45
C LEU A 320 -15.39 2.04 -20.64
N ILE A 321 -16.27 1.08 -20.94
CA ILE A 321 -17.18 1.16 -22.10
C ILE A 321 -18.09 2.39 -22.03
N PRO A 322 -18.75 2.72 -20.89
CA PRO A 322 -19.55 3.93 -20.79
C PRO A 322 -18.75 5.22 -21.02
N VAL A 323 -17.48 5.24 -20.60
CA VAL A 323 -16.57 6.38 -20.79
C VAL A 323 -16.26 6.57 -22.27
N ALA A 324 -15.86 5.48 -22.94
CA ALA A 324 -15.55 5.47 -24.37
C ALA A 324 -16.77 5.81 -25.23
N ASN A 325 -17.94 5.24 -24.93
CA ASN A 325 -19.20 5.52 -25.63
C ASN A 325 -19.64 6.99 -25.49
N SER A 326 -19.25 7.66 -24.40
CA SER A 326 -19.51 9.08 -24.19
C SER A 326 -18.51 9.99 -24.93
N GLY A 327 -17.54 9.41 -25.66
CA GLY A 327 -16.47 10.14 -26.34
C GLY A 327 -15.47 10.78 -25.37
N LEU A 328 -15.46 10.37 -24.10
CA LEU A 328 -14.59 10.89 -23.07
C LEU A 328 -13.35 10.00 -22.90
N LYS A 329 -12.29 10.57 -22.30
CA LYS A 329 -11.10 9.85 -21.85
C LYS A 329 -10.65 10.39 -20.52
N MET A 330 -10.08 9.52 -19.68
CA MET A 330 -9.40 9.95 -18.46
C MET A 330 -8.08 10.65 -18.80
N LYS A 331 -8.15 11.97 -19.04
CA LYS A 331 -6.99 12.78 -19.50
C LYS A 331 -6.02 13.12 -18.38
N SER A 332 -6.52 13.32 -17.17
CA SER A 332 -5.71 13.74 -16.02
C SER A 332 -5.03 12.58 -15.29
N LEU A 333 -5.31 11.34 -15.67
CA LEU A 333 -4.86 10.15 -14.97
C LEU A 333 -3.34 10.00 -15.09
N ASN A 334 -2.62 10.19 -13.99
CA ASN A 334 -1.17 10.12 -13.94
C ASN A 334 -0.66 8.85 -13.26
N SER A 335 -1.47 8.23 -12.39
CA SER A 335 -1.11 7.06 -11.61
C SER A 335 -2.21 6.02 -11.69
N PHE A 336 -1.86 4.83 -12.18
CA PHE A 336 -2.81 3.77 -12.42
C PHE A 336 -2.31 2.43 -11.89
N GLU A 337 -3.05 1.84 -10.95
CA GLU A 337 -2.75 0.54 -10.38
C GLU A 337 -3.92 -0.43 -10.55
N ILE A 338 -3.61 -1.62 -11.05
CA ILE A 338 -4.53 -2.74 -11.16
C ILE A 338 -3.94 -3.97 -10.48
N SER A 339 -4.75 -4.71 -9.73
CA SER A 339 -4.30 -5.91 -9.00
C SER A 339 -5.27 -7.10 -9.11
N GLY A 340 -4.75 -8.30 -9.37
CA GLY A 340 -5.48 -9.58 -9.27
C GLY A 340 -6.53 -9.81 -10.35
N VAL A 341 -6.28 -9.34 -11.57
CA VAL A 341 -7.23 -9.39 -12.71
C VAL A 341 -6.75 -10.29 -13.84
N SER A 342 -7.70 -10.85 -14.58
CA SER A 342 -7.43 -11.55 -15.84
C SER A 342 -7.78 -10.61 -17.00
N VAL A 343 -6.99 -10.65 -18.07
CA VAL A 343 -7.19 -9.84 -19.27
C VAL A 343 -7.02 -10.66 -20.53
N ILE A 344 -7.53 -10.12 -21.63
CA ILE A 344 -7.30 -10.63 -22.99
C ILE A 344 -6.58 -9.56 -23.84
N PRO A 345 -5.85 -9.95 -24.90
CA PRO A 345 -5.21 -9.02 -25.83
C PRO A 345 -6.05 -7.80 -26.26
N GLU A 346 -7.33 -8.04 -26.55
CA GLU A 346 -8.28 -7.03 -27.04
C GLU A 346 -8.59 -5.94 -26.00
N ASP A 347 -8.36 -6.20 -24.71
CA ASP A 347 -8.53 -5.22 -23.64
C ASP A 347 -7.62 -3.99 -23.81
N SER A 348 -6.49 -4.14 -24.51
CA SER A 348 -5.57 -3.03 -24.77
C SER A 348 -6.28 -1.91 -25.52
N SER A 349 -7.14 -2.26 -26.49
CA SER A 349 -7.95 -1.30 -27.24
C SER A 349 -8.97 -0.58 -26.36
N ARG A 350 -9.62 -1.30 -25.42
CA ARG A 350 -10.59 -0.73 -24.47
C ARG A 350 -9.91 0.27 -23.55
N MET A 351 -8.73 -0.08 -23.05
CA MET A 351 -7.91 0.82 -22.22
C MET A 351 -7.49 2.07 -22.98
N VAL A 352 -6.99 1.94 -24.21
CA VAL A 352 -6.60 3.08 -25.07
C VAL A 352 -7.80 3.98 -25.42
N GLN A 353 -9.01 3.41 -25.53
CA GLN A 353 -10.22 4.16 -25.79
C GLN A 353 -10.72 4.93 -24.56
N GLY A 354 -10.69 4.33 -23.36
CA GLY A 354 -11.20 4.95 -22.13
C GLY A 354 -10.20 5.82 -21.37
N VAL A 355 -8.90 5.61 -21.57
CA VAL A 355 -7.81 6.28 -20.83
C VAL A 355 -6.84 6.96 -21.79
N ASP A 356 -6.45 8.19 -21.49
CA ASP A 356 -5.33 8.83 -22.18
C ASP A 356 -4.00 8.32 -21.59
N LEU A 357 -3.44 7.29 -22.22
CA LEU A 357 -2.19 6.68 -21.73
C LEU A 357 -0.97 7.60 -21.83
N THR A 358 -1.08 8.72 -22.55
CA THR A 358 0.03 9.67 -22.67
C THR A 358 0.28 10.44 -21.39
N SER A 359 -0.70 10.60 -20.49
CA SER A 359 -0.53 11.31 -19.22
C SER A 359 -0.02 10.42 -18.08
N ILE A 360 -0.03 9.10 -18.26
CA ILE A 360 0.39 8.12 -17.26
C ILE A 360 1.90 8.24 -16.98
N ARG A 361 2.24 8.47 -15.72
CA ARG A 361 3.61 8.51 -15.20
C ARG A 361 3.95 7.29 -14.34
N THR A 362 2.95 6.76 -13.65
CA THR A 362 3.07 5.58 -12.79
C THR A 362 2.06 4.53 -13.25
N LEU A 363 2.56 3.35 -13.64
CA LEU A 363 1.74 2.20 -14.03
C LEU A 363 2.12 1.00 -13.16
N SER A 364 1.13 0.37 -12.54
CA SER A 364 1.33 -0.81 -11.70
C SER A 364 0.31 -1.89 -12.04
N PHE A 365 0.78 -3.01 -12.61
CA PHE A 365 -0.02 -4.20 -12.81
C PHE A 365 0.49 -5.30 -11.89
N LEU A 366 -0.37 -5.74 -10.97
CA LEU A 366 -0.05 -6.70 -9.91
C LEU A 366 -0.87 -7.98 -10.10
N ASP A 367 -0.21 -9.14 -10.08
CA ASP A 367 -0.88 -10.44 -10.24
C ASP A 367 -1.87 -10.44 -11.42
N MET A 368 -1.40 -9.93 -12.56
CA MET A 368 -2.20 -9.78 -13.77
C MET A 368 -1.95 -10.96 -14.69
N GLN A 369 -3.03 -11.58 -15.18
CA GLN A 369 -2.97 -12.83 -15.93
C GLN A 369 -3.54 -12.61 -17.33
N GLU A 370 -2.71 -12.75 -18.37
CA GLU A 370 -3.19 -12.70 -19.74
C GLU A 370 -3.71 -14.06 -20.17
N VAL A 371 -4.96 -14.07 -20.65
CA VAL A 371 -5.63 -15.24 -21.18
C VAL A 371 -5.69 -15.12 -22.70
N GLN A 372 -5.19 -16.15 -23.37
CA GLN A 372 -5.24 -16.26 -24.83
C GLN A 372 -6.46 -17.11 -25.22
N LEU A 373 -7.43 -16.47 -25.86
CA LEU A 373 -8.62 -17.13 -26.42
C LEU A 373 -8.32 -17.61 -27.84
N ILE A 374 -8.39 -18.93 -28.07
CA ILE A 374 -8.04 -19.55 -29.35
C ILE A 374 -9.26 -20.29 -29.91
N PRO A 375 -10.14 -19.60 -30.67
CA PRO A 375 -11.41 -20.17 -31.13
C PRO A 375 -11.25 -21.24 -32.22
N GLU A 376 -10.12 -21.29 -32.91
CA GLU A 376 -9.90 -22.13 -34.10
C GLU A 376 -9.32 -23.53 -33.79
N VAL A 377 -9.11 -23.87 -32.52
CA VAL A 377 -8.47 -25.13 -32.11
C VAL A 377 -9.47 -26.02 -31.37
N ASP A 378 -9.81 -27.16 -31.99
CA ASP A 378 -10.88 -28.06 -31.55
C ASP A 378 -10.40 -29.27 -30.69
N TYR A 379 -9.10 -29.50 -30.48
CA TYR A 379 -8.58 -30.68 -29.71
C TYR A 379 -7.17 -30.45 -29.10
N GLU A 380 -6.70 -31.39 -28.26
CA GLU A 380 -5.42 -31.40 -27.51
C GLU A 380 -4.23 -30.79 -28.27
N VAL A 381 -3.63 -29.77 -27.66
CA VAL A 381 -2.42 -29.13 -28.17
C VAL A 381 -1.21 -29.97 -27.74
N SER A 382 -0.63 -30.70 -28.68
CA SER A 382 0.62 -31.44 -28.47
C SER A 382 1.87 -30.61 -28.83
N ASP A 383 1.73 -29.64 -29.73
CA ASP A 383 2.80 -28.72 -30.11
C ASP A 383 2.46 -27.27 -29.73
N PHE A 384 2.95 -26.86 -28.56
CA PHE A 384 2.81 -25.50 -28.05
C PHE A 384 3.54 -24.46 -28.91
N THR A 385 4.53 -24.86 -29.71
CA THR A 385 5.29 -23.94 -30.59
C THR A 385 4.40 -23.52 -31.76
N SER A 386 3.81 -24.49 -32.47
CA SER A 386 2.87 -24.20 -33.54
C SER A 386 1.65 -23.41 -33.03
N LEU A 387 1.13 -23.76 -31.85
CA LEU A 387 0.05 -23.00 -31.21
C LEU A 387 0.42 -21.53 -31.01
N ALA A 388 1.60 -21.27 -30.43
CA ALA A 388 2.06 -19.93 -30.13
C ALA A 388 2.33 -19.08 -31.38
N LEU A 389 2.83 -19.71 -32.45
CA LEU A 389 3.16 -19.02 -33.71
C LEU A 389 1.94 -18.79 -34.61
N GLN A 390 0.98 -19.72 -34.64
CA GLN A 390 -0.14 -19.67 -35.60
C GLN A 390 -1.38 -19.02 -35.03
N HIS A 391 -1.66 -19.20 -33.73
CA HIS A 391 -2.98 -18.86 -33.17
C HIS A 391 -2.95 -17.84 -32.02
N MET A 392 -1.85 -17.75 -31.26
CA MET A 392 -1.79 -16.77 -30.17
C MET A 392 -1.63 -15.34 -30.70
N GLN A 393 -2.44 -14.43 -30.18
CA GLN A 393 -2.44 -13.03 -30.58
C GLN A 393 -1.21 -12.28 -30.03
N ALA A 394 -1.12 -11.00 -30.38
CA ALA A 394 -0.18 -10.07 -29.75
C ALA A 394 -0.62 -9.80 -28.30
N SER A 395 0.35 -9.55 -27.42
CA SER A 395 0.10 -9.31 -26.00
C SER A 395 -0.70 -8.03 -25.75
N PHE A 396 -1.50 -8.04 -24.68
CA PHE A 396 -2.17 -6.84 -24.16
C PHE A 396 -1.17 -5.72 -23.87
N LEU A 397 -0.01 -6.03 -23.28
CA LEU A 397 1.04 -5.04 -23.01
C LEU A 397 1.58 -4.42 -24.30
N GLY A 398 1.74 -5.22 -25.36
CA GLY A 398 2.17 -4.75 -26.67
C GLY A 398 1.24 -3.68 -27.24
N GLY A 399 -0.08 -3.83 -27.05
CA GLY A 399 -1.07 -2.83 -27.48
C GLY A 399 -1.01 -1.52 -26.71
N LEU A 400 -0.47 -1.51 -25.48
CA LEU A 400 -0.35 -0.30 -24.66
C LEU A 400 0.95 0.48 -24.90
N ALA A 401 2.04 -0.23 -25.20
CA ALA A 401 3.39 0.33 -25.21
C ALA A 401 3.52 1.65 -25.99
N PRO A 402 3.02 1.79 -27.24
CA PRO A 402 3.22 2.98 -28.06
C PRO A 402 2.64 4.28 -27.47
N TYR A 403 1.71 4.17 -26.53
CA TYR A 403 0.98 5.29 -25.96
C TYR A 403 1.56 5.80 -24.64
N LEU A 404 2.45 5.04 -24.00
CA LEU A 404 2.98 5.30 -22.64
C LEU A 404 4.21 6.24 -22.63
N ARG A 405 4.15 7.36 -23.36
CA ARG A 405 5.30 8.24 -23.62
C ARG A 405 5.90 8.90 -22.38
N ASN A 406 5.07 9.20 -21.39
CA ASN A 406 5.48 9.90 -20.16
C ASN A 406 5.71 8.96 -18.97
N LEU A 407 5.75 7.64 -19.21
CA LEU A 407 5.92 6.65 -18.16
C LEU A 407 7.30 6.76 -17.50
N GLN A 408 7.32 6.87 -16.17
CA GLN A 408 8.53 7.02 -15.35
C GLN A 408 8.66 5.89 -14.34
N LYS A 409 7.55 5.38 -13.80
CA LYS A 409 7.50 4.34 -12.80
C LYS A 409 6.66 3.18 -13.30
N LEU A 410 7.24 1.99 -13.31
CA LEU A 410 6.58 0.79 -13.79
C LEU A 410 6.72 -0.33 -12.78
N ARG A 411 5.59 -0.93 -12.40
CA ARG A 411 5.55 -2.19 -11.66
C ARG A 411 4.77 -3.23 -12.46
N LEU A 412 5.39 -4.38 -12.71
CA LEU A 412 4.76 -5.49 -13.42
C LEU A 412 4.97 -6.80 -12.66
N ASP A 413 3.85 -7.43 -12.34
CA ASP A 413 3.71 -8.83 -12.00
C ASP A 413 2.68 -9.39 -12.98
N TYR A 414 3.21 -9.88 -14.10
CA TYR A 414 2.45 -10.21 -15.30
C TYR A 414 2.71 -11.68 -15.67
N ARG A 415 1.63 -12.43 -15.88
CA ARG A 415 1.70 -13.83 -16.30
C ARG A 415 1.08 -13.97 -17.67
N GLU A 416 1.89 -14.51 -18.57
CA GLU A 416 1.48 -14.97 -19.88
C GLU A 416 1.67 -16.48 -19.97
N PRO A 417 0.97 -17.14 -20.91
CA PRO A 417 1.15 -18.56 -21.19
C PRO A 417 2.53 -18.80 -21.86
N VAL A 418 2.55 -19.57 -22.95
CA VAL A 418 3.73 -19.99 -23.71
C VAL A 418 4.67 -18.82 -24.11
N LYS A 419 4.13 -17.62 -24.33
CA LYS A 419 4.91 -16.41 -24.67
C LYS A 419 5.32 -15.66 -23.40
N ASP A 420 6.34 -14.80 -23.53
CA ASP A 420 6.66 -13.80 -22.51
C ASP A 420 6.97 -12.48 -23.23
N SER A 421 6.01 -11.58 -23.25
CA SER A 421 6.06 -10.30 -23.97
C SER A 421 6.61 -9.15 -23.12
N VAL A 422 6.83 -9.36 -21.81
CA VAL A 422 7.22 -8.27 -20.91
C VAL A 422 8.53 -7.64 -21.35
N HIS A 423 9.51 -8.44 -21.76
CA HIS A 423 10.78 -7.92 -22.25
C HIS A 423 10.64 -7.14 -23.57
N GLU A 424 9.70 -7.51 -24.46
CA GLU A 424 9.39 -6.75 -25.68
C GLU A 424 8.68 -5.45 -25.35
N PHE A 425 7.73 -5.47 -24.40
CA PHE A 425 7.06 -4.29 -23.88
C PHE A 425 8.08 -3.27 -23.32
N LEU A 426 9.04 -3.71 -22.50
CA LEU A 426 10.09 -2.84 -21.97
C LEU A 426 10.97 -2.20 -23.06
N ARG A 427 11.21 -2.93 -24.15
CA ARG A 427 11.93 -2.42 -25.32
C ARG A 427 11.08 -1.38 -26.07
N ALA A 428 9.83 -1.71 -26.39
CA ALA A 428 8.89 -0.84 -27.08
C ALA A 428 8.63 0.47 -26.32
N LEU A 429 8.62 0.43 -24.98
CA LEU A 429 8.57 1.65 -24.16
C LEU A 429 9.71 2.61 -24.49
N LYS A 430 10.93 2.10 -24.73
CA LYS A 430 12.07 2.96 -25.09
C LYS A 430 12.08 3.34 -26.57
N GLU A 431 11.88 2.35 -27.44
CA GLU A 431 12.07 2.50 -28.89
C GLU A 431 10.89 3.21 -29.55
N ASP A 432 9.66 2.84 -29.21
CA ASP A 432 8.44 3.34 -29.85
C ASP A 432 7.84 4.53 -29.09
N ALA A 433 7.74 4.43 -27.77
CA ALA A 433 7.14 5.48 -26.93
C ALA A 433 8.14 6.54 -26.47
N HIS A 434 9.45 6.29 -26.63
CA HIS A 434 10.53 7.14 -26.12
C HIS A 434 10.46 7.42 -24.61
N ALA A 435 9.80 6.53 -23.86
CA ALA A 435 9.72 6.61 -22.42
C ALA A 435 11.10 6.43 -21.79
N SER A 436 11.25 6.97 -20.58
CA SER A 436 12.50 6.94 -19.84
C SER A 436 12.23 6.55 -18.40
N LEU A 437 12.29 5.25 -18.14
CA LEU A 437 11.97 4.69 -16.82
C LEU A 437 13.01 5.14 -15.79
N GLN A 438 12.51 5.57 -14.64
CA GLN A 438 13.28 5.95 -13.45
C GLN A 438 13.17 4.88 -12.37
N GLU A 439 12.00 4.26 -12.25
CA GLU A 439 11.76 3.19 -11.28
C GLU A 439 11.10 1.99 -11.97
N LEU A 440 11.64 0.80 -11.74
CA LEU A 440 11.18 -0.44 -12.34
C LEU A 440 11.09 -1.54 -11.28
N ASP A 441 9.92 -2.17 -11.15
CA ASP A 441 9.69 -3.32 -10.28
C ASP A 441 9.09 -4.46 -11.10
N LEU A 442 9.83 -5.56 -11.27
CA LEU A 442 9.48 -6.69 -12.13
C LEU A 442 9.48 -7.99 -11.34
N ASN A 443 8.37 -8.71 -11.42
CA ASN A 443 8.25 -10.12 -11.08
C ASN A 443 8.21 -10.93 -12.38
N ILE A 444 9.25 -11.73 -12.64
CA ILE A 444 9.34 -12.59 -13.83
C ILE A 444 8.82 -13.98 -13.49
N HIS A 445 7.90 -14.50 -14.29
CA HIS A 445 7.26 -15.78 -14.08
C HIS A 445 7.71 -16.79 -15.14
N TRP A 446 8.46 -17.81 -14.74
CA TRP A 446 8.90 -18.89 -15.63
C TRP A 446 8.15 -20.18 -15.34
N ASP A 447 7.68 -20.86 -16.38
CA ASP A 447 7.13 -22.21 -16.31
C ASP A 447 7.58 -23.00 -17.55
N ASP A 448 7.40 -24.32 -17.52
CA ASP A 448 7.91 -25.18 -18.59
C ASP A 448 7.19 -25.00 -19.94
N SER A 449 6.00 -24.39 -19.99
CA SER A 449 5.34 -24.10 -21.28
C SER A 449 6.12 -23.06 -22.10
N LYS A 450 6.91 -22.21 -21.44
CA LYS A 450 7.78 -21.22 -22.10
C LYS A 450 8.89 -21.87 -22.91
N LEU A 451 9.21 -23.15 -22.70
CA LEU A 451 10.19 -23.88 -23.50
C LEU A 451 9.81 -23.99 -24.98
N ALA A 452 8.53 -23.80 -25.32
CA ALA A 452 8.10 -23.81 -26.71
C ALA A 452 8.59 -22.56 -27.49
N MET A 453 8.80 -21.42 -26.82
CA MET A 453 9.28 -20.19 -27.45
C MET A 453 10.71 -19.83 -27.04
N TRP A 454 11.17 -20.34 -25.90
CA TRP A 454 12.44 -19.99 -25.30
C TRP A 454 13.31 -21.23 -25.12
N PRO A 455 14.55 -21.26 -25.65
CA PRO A 455 15.41 -22.44 -25.51
C PRO A 455 15.68 -22.83 -24.05
N ASN A 456 15.79 -21.83 -23.17
CA ASN A 456 16.01 -21.98 -21.74
C ASN A 456 15.76 -20.65 -21.02
N TRP A 457 15.79 -20.72 -19.69
CA TRP A 457 15.64 -19.57 -18.80
C TRP A 457 16.75 -18.52 -19.01
N GLU A 458 17.99 -18.96 -19.22
CA GLU A 458 19.15 -18.07 -19.36
C GLU A 458 18.98 -17.10 -20.53
N THR A 459 18.46 -17.61 -21.65
CA THR A 459 18.18 -16.82 -22.85
C THR A 459 17.11 -15.77 -22.58
N LEU A 460 16.01 -16.14 -21.92
CA LEU A 460 14.95 -15.19 -21.56
C LEU A 460 15.44 -14.14 -20.57
N ALA A 461 16.18 -14.54 -19.53
CA ALA A 461 16.73 -13.63 -18.54
C ALA A 461 17.69 -12.59 -19.17
N LEU A 462 18.48 -13.00 -20.17
CA LEU A 462 19.31 -12.08 -20.94
C LEU A 462 18.46 -11.09 -21.75
N LYS A 463 17.36 -11.54 -22.37
CA LYS A 463 16.44 -10.63 -23.09
C LYS A 463 15.80 -9.59 -22.18
N TYR A 464 15.36 -9.99 -20.98
CA TYR A 464 14.91 -9.04 -19.96
C TYR A 464 15.99 -8.03 -19.61
N MET A 465 17.22 -8.50 -19.37
CA MET A 465 18.34 -7.63 -19.04
C MET A 465 18.64 -6.63 -20.17
N ASP A 466 18.73 -7.08 -21.42
CA ASP A 466 18.94 -6.23 -22.59
C ASP A 466 17.88 -5.11 -22.66
N SER A 467 16.61 -5.46 -22.47
CA SER A 467 15.52 -4.48 -22.48
C SER A 467 15.57 -3.52 -21.28
N ILE A 468 15.96 -3.97 -20.09
CA ILE A 468 16.16 -3.11 -18.91
C ILE A 468 17.29 -2.09 -19.16
N LEU A 469 18.38 -2.53 -19.80
CA LEU A 469 19.56 -1.69 -20.04
C LEU A 469 19.31 -0.55 -21.03
N LEU A 470 18.27 -0.64 -21.85
CA LEU A 470 17.81 0.49 -22.67
C LEU A 470 17.41 1.72 -21.83
N HIS A 471 17.09 1.51 -20.54
CA HIS A 471 16.76 2.55 -19.57
C HIS A 471 17.90 2.86 -18.59
N ALA A 472 19.10 2.31 -18.78
CA ALA A 472 20.22 2.41 -17.83
C ALA A 472 20.66 3.85 -17.49
N ALA A 473 20.43 4.80 -18.41
CA ALA A 473 20.78 6.21 -18.22
C ALA A 473 19.86 6.95 -17.24
N THR A 474 18.64 6.44 -17.01
CA THR A 474 17.60 7.11 -16.20
C THR A 474 17.18 6.30 -14.98
N LEU A 475 17.40 4.99 -14.99
CA LEU A 475 16.97 4.08 -13.93
C LEU A 475 17.69 4.35 -12.60
N GLN A 476 16.91 4.62 -11.56
CA GLN A 476 17.34 4.93 -10.19
C GLN A 476 16.93 3.84 -9.20
N LYS A 477 15.83 3.13 -9.47
CA LYS A 477 15.32 2.05 -8.63
C LYS A 477 15.00 0.83 -9.49
N LEU A 478 15.51 -0.33 -9.10
CA LEU A 478 15.23 -1.60 -9.75
C LEU A 478 14.87 -2.66 -8.71
N SER A 479 13.69 -3.26 -8.84
CA SER A 479 13.32 -4.51 -8.20
C SER A 479 13.17 -5.55 -9.30
N LEU A 480 13.94 -6.63 -9.21
CA LEU A 480 13.99 -7.68 -10.22
C LEU A 480 13.98 -9.04 -9.52
N VAL A 481 12.81 -9.65 -9.49
CA VAL A 481 12.54 -10.88 -8.77
C VAL A 481 11.97 -11.88 -9.77
N ALA A 482 12.37 -13.15 -9.68
CA ALA A 482 11.96 -14.17 -10.64
C ALA A 482 11.47 -15.41 -9.91
N TYR A 483 10.46 -16.05 -10.49
CA TYR A 483 9.81 -17.23 -9.95
C TYR A 483 9.77 -18.35 -10.99
N HIS A 484 9.84 -19.58 -10.51
CA HIS A 484 9.51 -20.77 -11.26
C HIS A 484 8.13 -21.23 -10.80
N ASP A 485 7.14 -21.08 -11.66
CA ASP A 485 5.77 -21.46 -11.39
C ASP A 485 5.56 -22.93 -11.71
N PHE A 486 5.28 -23.71 -10.67
CA PHE A 486 4.77 -25.07 -10.80
C PHE A 486 3.24 -25.05 -10.70
N ARG A 487 2.61 -26.18 -11.03
CA ARG A 487 1.15 -26.36 -10.94
C ARG A 487 0.55 -26.00 -9.58
N PHE A 488 1.31 -26.12 -8.48
CA PHE A 488 0.78 -25.95 -7.12
C PHE A 488 1.44 -24.84 -6.29
N TYR A 489 2.61 -24.35 -6.70
CA TYR A 489 3.37 -23.35 -5.95
C TYR A 489 4.37 -22.65 -6.86
N SER A 490 4.80 -21.46 -6.46
CA SER A 490 5.89 -20.73 -7.11
C SER A 490 7.14 -20.81 -6.24
N LEU A 491 8.27 -21.18 -6.81
CA LEU A 491 9.57 -21.13 -6.14
C LEU A 491 10.38 -19.93 -6.63
N PRO A 492 11.23 -19.32 -5.79
CA PRO A 492 12.25 -18.40 -6.27
C PRO A 492 13.08 -19.01 -7.39
N LYS A 493 13.33 -18.25 -8.46
CA LYS A 493 14.17 -18.64 -9.58
C LYS A 493 15.38 -17.72 -9.65
N ARG A 494 16.57 -18.33 -9.69
CA ARG A 494 17.83 -17.59 -9.73
C ARG A 494 18.00 -16.88 -11.08
N ILE A 495 18.28 -15.58 -11.07
CA ILE A 495 18.68 -14.86 -12.27
C ILE A 495 20.16 -15.14 -12.54
N PRO A 496 20.55 -15.54 -13.77
CA PRO A 496 21.94 -15.87 -14.08
C PRO A 496 22.88 -14.70 -13.79
N SER A 497 24.02 -14.99 -13.17
CA SER A 497 24.99 -13.97 -12.80
C SER A 497 25.57 -13.24 -14.02
N GLN A 498 25.65 -13.92 -15.17
CA GLN A 498 26.03 -13.34 -16.45
C GLN A 498 25.04 -12.27 -16.93
N ALA A 499 23.74 -12.40 -16.66
CA ALA A 499 22.78 -11.35 -16.95
C ALA A 499 22.95 -10.20 -15.93
N LEU A 500 23.02 -10.52 -14.63
CA LEU A 500 23.08 -9.51 -13.58
C LEU A 500 24.33 -8.61 -13.63
N ILE A 501 25.48 -9.10 -14.10
CA ILE A 501 26.70 -8.30 -14.18
C ILE A 501 26.52 -7.05 -15.05
N HIS A 502 25.60 -7.07 -16.02
CA HIS A 502 25.33 -5.92 -16.87
C HIS A 502 24.65 -4.76 -16.14
N LEU A 503 24.03 -4.99 -14.97
CA LEU A 503 23.43 -3.92 -14.16
C LEU A 503 24.45 -2.85 -13.72
N ARG A 504 25.75 -3.15 -13.76
CA ARG A 504 26.82 -2.14 -13.57
C ARG A 504 26.74 -0.96 -14.54
N LEU A 505 26.08 -1.14 -15.69
CA LEU A 505 25.87 -0.09 -16.68
C LEU A 505 24.83 0.95 -16.22
N CYS A 506 23.96 0.59 -15.27
CA CYS A 506 22.96 1.49 -14.69
C CYS A 506 23.62 2.44 -13.67
N ARG A 507 24.36 3.44 -14.15
CA ARG A 507 25.17 4.33 -13.30
C ARG A 507 24.37 5.19 -12.33
N ARG A 508 23.05 5.36 -12.54
CA ARG A 508 22.19 6.14 -11.65
C ARG A 508 21.44 5.31 -10.62
N LEU A 509 21.65 3.99 -10.60
CA LEU A 509 20.94 3.09 -9.71
C LEU A 509 21.30 3.35 -8.25
N GLN A 510 20.30 3.74 -7.46
CA GLN A 510 20.41 4.04 -6.03
C GLN A 510 19.78 2.97 -5.16
N SER A 511 18.81 2.22 -5.70
CA SER A 511 18.14 1.14 -5.00
C SER A 511 18.02 -0.11 -5.87
N LEU A 512 18.37 -1.25 -5.29
CA LEU A 512 18.32 -2.55 -5.96
C LEU A 512 17.63 -3.58 -5.06
N ARG A 513 16.68 -4.32 -5.60
CA ARG A 513 16.00 -5.44 -4.95
C ARG A 513 16.11 -6.69 -5.81
N LEU A 514 16.60 -7.79 -5.24
CA LEU A 514 16.86 -9.05 -5.92
C LEU A 514 16.55 -10.24 -5.00
N HIS A 515 16.32 -11.43 -5.57
CA HIS A 515 16.47 -12.65 -4.80
C HIS A 515 17.91 -12.84 -4.33
N GLY A 516 18.13 -13.10 -3.04
CA GLY A 516 19.49 -13.24 -2.51
C GLY A 516 20.30 -14.38 -3.14
N GLU A 517 19.63 -15.47 -3.56
CA GLU A 517 20.27 -16.58 -4.29
C GLU A 517 20.89 -16.14 -5.63
N SER A 518 20.34 -15.09 -6.26
CA SER A 518 20.86 -14.56 -7.54
C SER A 518 22.21 -13.87 -7.40
N LEU A 519 22.56 -13.43 -6.19
CA LEU A 519 23.86 -12.83 -5.91
C LEU A 519 24.97 -13.87 -5.67
N HIS A 520 24.66 -15.12 -5.34
CA HIS A 520 25.72 -16.12 -5.15
C HIS A 520 26.25 -16.61 -6.51
N PRO A 521 27.58 -16.70 -6.77
CA PRO A 521 28.70 -16.33 -5.90
C PRO A 521 29.28 -14.92 -6.15
N MET A 522 28.84 -14.21 -7.20
CA MET A 522 29.50 -12.97 -7.69
C MET A 522 28.92 -11.67 -7.10
N GLY A 523 28.14 -11.76 -6.02
CA GLY A 523 27.34 -10.65 -5.49
C GLY A 523 28.19 -9.50 -4.97
N GLY A 524 29.25 -9.80 -4.22
CA GLY A 524 30.18 -8.77 -3.74
C GLY A 524 30.83 -7.99 -4.88
N GLU A 525 31.24 -8.68 -5.94
CA GLU A 525 31.83 -8.06 -7.13
C GLU A 525 30.84 -7.14 -7.84
N LEU A 526 29.61 -7.62 -8.11
CA LEU A 526 28.56 -6.81 -8.73
C LEU A 526 28.27 -5.53 -7.92
N ILE A 527 28.05 -5.70 -6.61
CA ILE A 527 27.68 -4.61 -5.72
C ILE A 527 28.82 -3.59 -5.57
N SER A 528 30.08 -4.03 -5.58
CA SER A 528 31.25 -3.14 -5.54
C SER A 528 31.36 -2.21 -6.76
N GLN A 529 30.80 -2.61 -7.91
CA GLN A 529 30.82 -1.83 -9.15
C GLN A 529 29.69 -0.78 -9.21
N MET A 530 28.75 -0.78 -8.25
CA MET A 530 27.60 0.13 -8.23
C MET A 530 27.82 1.32 -7.29
N ALA A 531 28.63 2.29 -7.70
CA ALA A 531 29.09 3.40 -6.83
C ALA A 531 27.98 4.29 -6.24
N HIS A 532 26.78 4.32 -6.84
CA HIS A 532 25.67 5.14 -6.37
C HIS A 532 24.59 4.37 -5.60
N LEU A 533 24.77 3.05 -5.44
CA LEU A 533 23.81 2.20 -4.74
C LEU A 533 23.82 2.52 -3.25
N ARG A 534 22.66 2.92 -2.72
CA ARG A 534 22.46 3.27 -1.31
C ARG A 534 21.61 2.24 -0.58
N LYS A 535 20.72 1.55 -1.29
CA LYS A 535 19.73 0.66 -0.70
C LYS A 535 19.75 -0.68 -1.41
N LEU A 536 19.80 -1.75 -0.65
CA LEU A 536 19.81 -3.11 -1.16
C LEU A 536 18.79 -3.97 -0.42
N ASP A 537 17.90 -4.60 -1.15
CA ASP A 537 16.91 -5.54 -0.60
C ASP A 537 17.13 -6.94 -1.18
N LEU A 538 17.50 -7.88 -0.32
CA LEU A 538 17.72 -9.29 -0.68
C LEU A 538 16.57 -10.13 -0.17
N VAL A 539 15.69 -10.55 -1.08
CA VAL A 539 14.47 -11.27 -0.72
C VAL A 539 14.61 -12.78 -0.83
N GLY A 540 13.99 -13.49 0.12
CA GLY A 540 13.95 -14.95 0.17
C GLY A 540 14.78 -15.52 1.31
N VAL A 541 14.34 -16.68 1.82
CA VAL A 541 14.90 -17.30 3.04
C VAL A 541 16.38 -17.67 2.90
N ALA A 542 16.82 -18.02 1.68
CA ALA A 542 18.21 -18.35 1.38
C ALA A 542 19.14 -17.13 1.23
N SER A 543 18.60 -15.90 1.29
CA SER A 543 19.40 -14.67 1.16
C SER A 543 20.43 -14.48 2.27
N GLY A 544 20.23 -15.13 3.41
CA GLY A 544 21.14 -15.13 4.53
C GLY A 544 22.39 -16.01 4.37
N GLY A 545 22.55 -16.68 3.22
CA GLY A 545 23.62 -17.65 2.99
C GLY A 545 23.29 -19.04 3.57
N ALA A 546 24.28 -19.93 3.55
CA ALA A 546 24.14 -21.27 4.10
C ALA A 546 23.76 -21.20 5.59
N GLN A 547 22.76 -22.00 6.01
CA GLN A 547 22.34 -22.02 7.41
C GLN A 547 23.52 -22.37 8.31
N HIS A 548 23.94 -21.43 9.16
CA HIS A 548 25.01 -21.66 10.12
C HIS A 548 24.55 -22.71 11.15
N MET A 549 25.05 -23.94 11.05
CA MET A 549 24.66 -25.05 11.95
C MET A 549 24.96 -24.77 13.43
N ALA A 550 25.91 -23.86 13.73
CA ALA A 550 26.29 -23.47 15.09
C ALA A 550 25.36 -22.43 15.75
N LEU A 551 24.40 -21.85 15.01
CA LEU A 551 23.38 -20.92 15.51
C LEU A 551 21.97 -21.55 15.49
N GLN A 552 21.89 -22.86 15.78
CA GLN A 552 20.62 -23.50 16.11
C GLN A 552 20.14 -22.96 17.46
N VAL A 553 19.28 -21.93 17.42
CA VAL A 553 18.76 -21.31 18.64
C VAL A 553 17.60 -22.15 19.18
N MET A 554 17.66 -22.46 20.49
CA MET A 554 16.60 -23.12 21.26
C MET A 554 15.37 -22.23 21.52
N TYR A 555 15.41 -20.94 21.13
CA TYR A 555 14.33 -19.97 21.27
C TYR A 555 14.28 -19.04 20.03
N ALA A 556 13.08 -18.64 19.60
CA ALA A 556 12.91 -17.80 18.41
C ALA A 556 12.72 -16.32 18.80
N GLY A 557 13.75 -15.48 18.64
CA GLY A 557 13.67 -14.01 18.81
C GLY A 557 14.01 -13.20 17.55
N VAL A 558 13.63 -11.91 17.52
CA VAL A 558 13.96 -10.98 16.41
C VAL A 558 15.47 -10.76 16.30
N LEU A 559 16.16 -10.61 17.44
CA LEU A 559 17.62 -10.45 17.50
C LEU A 559 18.36 -11.65 16.89
N ASP A 560 17.87 -12.88 17.12
CA ASP A 560 18.47 -14.09 16.57
C ASP A 560 18.41 -14.12 15.04
N ARG A 561 17.34 -13.59 14.44
CA ARG A 561 17.21 -13.50 12.97
C ARG A 561 18.26 -12.56 12.39
N TRP A 562 18.53 -11.43 13.04
CA TRP A 562 19.58 -10.51 12.61
C TRP A 562 20.96 -11.15 12.65
N TYR A 563 21.34 -11.77 13.78
CA TYR A 563 22.67 -12.38 13.91
C TYR A 563 22.92 -13.52 12.91
N ARG A 564 21.89 -14.22 12.45
CA ARG A 564 22.02 -15.24 11.40
C ARG A 564 22.50 -14.67 10.07
N VAL A 565 22.09 -13.45 9.71
CA VAL A 565 22.33 -12.87 8.37
C VAL A 565 23.25 -11.65 8.38
N ILE A 566 23.65 -11.16 9.55
CA ILE A 566 24.50 -9.95 9.69
C ILE A 566 25.84 -10.06 8.95
N HIS A 567 26.42 -11.26 8.88
CA HIS A 567 27.68 -11.50 8.19
C HIS A 567 27.59 -11.19 6.69
N VAL A 568 26.44 -11.47 6.05
CA VAL A 568 26.16 -11.12 4.66
C VAL A 568 26.07 -9.60 4.51
N ALA A 569 25.35 -8.92 5.41
CA ALA A 569 25.24 -7.46 5.41
C ALA A 569 26.62 -6.79 5.56
N ILE A 570 27.46 -7.27 6.48
CA ILE A 570 28.85 -6.78 6.65
C ILE A 570 29.67 -6.98 5.37
N ALA A 571 29.61 -8.14 4.74
CA ALA A 571 30.36 -8.43 3.52
C ALA A 571 29.96 -7.48 2.37
N LEU A 572 28.66 -7.22 2.22
CA LEU A 572 28.13 -6.31 1.21
C LEU A 572 28.47 -4.84 1.50
N ALA A 573 28.32 -4.39 2.76
CA ALA A 573 28.68 -3.04 3.19
C ALA A 573 30.19 -2.75 3.02
N ARG A 574 31.05 -3.74 3.27
CA ARG A 574 32.49 -3.61 3.00
C ARG A 574 32.81 -3.57 1.51
N SER A 575 32.07 -4.31 0.70
CA SER A 575 32.25 -4.33 -0.76
C SER A 575 31.79 -3.02 -1.41
N ASN A 576 30.81 -2.33 -0.82
CA ASN A 576 30.33 -1.02 -1.28
C ASN A 576 30.06 -0.07 -0.09
N PRO A 577 31.03 0.80 0.25
CA PRO A 577 30.90 1.78 1.33
C PRO A 577 29.80 2.84 1.12
N GLY A 578 29.22 2.93 -0.09
CA GLY A 578 28.11 3.84 -0.40
C GLY A 578 26.75 3.35 0.08
N LEU A 579 26.63 2.07 0.46
CA LEU A 579 25.41 1.49 1.01
C LEU A 579 25.06 2.14 2.35
N GLN A 580 23.79 2.49 2.50
CA GLN A 580 23.21 3.10 3.71
C GLN A 580 22.27 2.11 4.40
N LEU A 581 21.48 1.35 3.64
CA LEU A 581 20.53 0.39 4.16
C LEU A 581 20.61 -0.93 3.38
N ILE A 582 20.63 -2.05 4.11
CA ILE A 582 20.55 -3.39 3.53
C ILE A 582 19.45 -4.16 4.25
N ARG A 583 18.48 -4.68 3.51
CA ARG A 583 17.53 -5.67 4.03
C ARG A 583 17.89 -7.04 3.49
N ILE A 584 17.90 -8.03 4.38
CA ILE A 584 18.09 -9.44 4.05
C ILE A 584 16.90 -10.21 4.61
N ASP A 585 16.06 -10.73 3.74
CA ASP A 585 14.75 -11.29 4.09
C ASP A 585 13.91 -10.27 4.90
N LYS A 586 13.66 -10.52 6.18
CA LYS A 586 12.92 -9.62 7.08
C LYS A 586 13.83 -8.76 7.97
N CYS A 587 15.14 -8.80 7.74
CA CYS A 587 16.15 -8.20 8.60
C CYS A 587 16.74 -6.94 7.98
N LEU A 588 16.42 -5.76 8.52
CA LEU A 588 16.97 -4.50 8.06
C LEU A 588 18.22 -4.09 8.85
N PHE A 589 19.23 -3.59 8.14
CA PHE A 589 20.50 -3.13 8.69
C PHE A 589 20.85 -1.74 8.15
N GLU A 590 21.31 -0.87 9.05
CA GLU A 590 21.98 0.39 8.72
C GLU A 590 23.47 0.14 8.52
N CYS A 591 24.02 0.69 7.44
CA CYS A 591 25.43 0.54 7.07
C CYS A 591 26.20 1.83 7.37
N LEU A 592 27.30 1.69 8.10
CA LEU A 592 28.21 2.79 8.40
C LEU A 592 29.37 2.80 7.39
N GLY A 593 29.94 3.98 7.11
CA GLY A 593 30.98 4.15 6.09
C GLY A 593 32.28 3.37 6.32
N ASN A 594 32.47 2.80 7.51
CA ASN A 594 33.58 1.90 7.83
C ASN A 594 33.27 0.41 7.51
N GLY A 595 32.12 0.11 6.91
CA GLY A 595 31.67 -1.25 6.58
C GLY A 595 31.11 -2.03 7.78
N THR A 596 30.86 -1.36 8.91
CA THR A 596 30.10 -1.95 10.02
C THR A 596 28.60 -1.77 9.79
N VAL A 597 27.79 -2.66 10.35
CA VAL A 597 26.33 -2.63 10.20
C VAL A 597 25.66 -2.73 11.57
N GLY A 598 24.56 -1.99 11.75
CA GLY A 598 23.71 -2.03 12.94
C GLY A 598 22.30 -2.49 12.57
N PRO A 599 21.65 -3.36 13.36
CA PRO A 599 20.28 -3.75 13.07
C PRO A 599 19.30 -2.58 13.26
N LYS A 600 18.27 -2.52 12.43
CA LYS A 600 17.20 -1.53 12.50
C LYS A 600 15.85 -2.22 12.68
N THR A 601 15.09 -1.85 13.71
CA THR A 601 13.77 -2.41 14.03
C THR A 601 12.65 -1.92 13.11
N ASP A 602 12.84 -0.76 12.47
CA ASP A 602 11.82 -0.05 11.72
C ASP A 602 12.05 -0.17 10.22
N ASP A 603 11.09 -0.78 9.52
CA ASP A 603 11.12 -1.07 8.09
C ASP A 603 10.00 -0.38 7.29
N GLU A 604 9.16 0.46 7.91
CA GLU A 604 7.89 0.91 7.34
C GLU A 604 8.03 1.69 6.02
N ASP A 605 9.14 2.41 5.83
CA ASP A 605 9.43 3.14 4.60
C ASP A 605 10.24 2.34 3.58
N PHE A 606 10.91 1.27 3.99
CA PHE A 606 11.95 0.64 3.18
C PHE A 606 11.38 0.05 1.89
N ASP A 607 10.15 -0.44 1.92
CA ASP A 607 9.43 -0.90 0.73
C ASP A 607 9.16 0.23 -0.26
N THR A 608 8.80 1.43 0.19
CA THR A 608 8.61 2.60 -0.71
C THR A 608 9.92 3.04 -1.35
N GLU A 609 11.04 2.79 -0.67
CA GLU A 609 12.37 3.15 -1.13
C GLU A 609 12.98 2.11 -2.08
N THR A 610 12.52 0.85 -2.01
CA THR A 610 13.09 -0.27 -2.77
C THR A 610 12.17 -0.85 -3.83
N ARG A 611 10.86 -0.62 -3.72
CA ARG A 611 9.83 -1.07 -4.66
C ARG A 611 9.14 0.11 -5.33
N VAL A 612 8.44 -0.17 -6.41
CA VAL A 612 7.53 0.81 -7.04
C VAL A 612 6.16 0.64 -6.42
N LEU A 613 5.83 1.51 -5.48
CA LEU A 613 4.53 1.52 -4.80
C LEU A 613 3.82 2.83 -5.11
N MET A 614 2.50 2.79 -5.29
CA MET A 614 1.68 3.98 -5.08
C MET A 614 1.71 4.27 -3.57
N SER A 615 2.45 5.30 -3.20
CA SER A 615 2.70 5.67 -1.82
C SER A 615 1.47 6.37 -1.23
N GLU A 616 1.39 6.44 0.11
CA GLU A 616 0.43 7.32 0.78
C GLU A 616 0.54 8.77 0.27
N LYS A 617 1.72 9.22 -0.17
CA LYS A 617 1.93 10.58 -0.73
C LYS A 617 1.24 10.78 -2.07
N ASP A 618 0.98 9.71 -2.81
CA ASP A 618 0.17 9.76 -4.03
C ASP A 618 -1.33 9.88 -3.68
N TRP A 619 -1.74 9.50 -2.45
CA TRP A 619 -3.11 9.60 -1.92
C TRP A 619 -3.39 10.88 -1.12
N VAL A 620 -2.42 11.40 -0.38
CA VAL A 620 -2.53 12.61 0.46
C VAL A 620 -2.59 13.89 -0.38
#